data_AF-A0A833E679-F1
#
_entry.id   AF-A0A833E679-F1
#
_cell.length_a   1.000
_cell.length_b   1.000
_cell.length_c   1.000
_cell.angle_alpha   90.00
_cell.angle_beta   90.00
_cell.angle_gamma   90.00
#
_symmetry.space_group_name_H-M   'P 1'
#
loop_
_entity.id
_entity.type
_entity.pdbx_description
1 polymer ?
#
loop_
_entity_poly.entity_id
_entity_poly.type
_entity_poly.pdbx_seq_one_letter_code
_entity_poly.pdbx_strand_id
1 'polypeptide(L)'
;MSKLLFSDAHTHTNPVRGLGVSGIVPRFKRVNGWFMALISLAPWHYGLSPTLEHYINSARIVVKECKKAREMGLKCKCFAGVHPADIDKLTDRYNLKLEDAYKLLDKVL
;
A
#
# COMPACT_ATOMS: atom_id res chain seq x y z
N MET A 1 8.53 35.05 2.72
CA MET A 1 8.74 33.93 1.76
C MET A 1 7.60 32.94 1.91
N SER A 2 6.93 32.54 0.83
CA SER A 2 5.96 31.45 0.86
C SER A 2 6.67 30.12 1.15
N LYS A 3 6.05 29.25 1.96
CA LYS A 3 6.59 27.91 2.20
C LYS A 3 6.32 27.03 0.97
N LEU A 4 7.36 26.39 0.43
CA LEU A 4 7.20 25.37 -0.61
C LEU A 4 6.44 24.16 -0.03
N LEU A 5 5.41 23.71 -0.74
CA LEU A 5 4.56 22.58 -0.34
C LEU A 5 4.93 21.33 -1.12
N PHE A 6 4.89 20.17 -0.45
CA PHE A 6 5.21 18.89 -1.07
C PHE A 6 4.04 17.92 -1.02
N SER A 7 3.81 17.23 -2.12
CA SER A 7 2.90 16.09 -2.21
C SER A 7 3.64 14.87 -2.68
N ASP A 8 3.29 13.71 -2.15
CA ASP A 8 3.74 12.42 -2.67
C ASP A 8 2.58 11.72 -3.37
N ALA A 9 2.74 11.47 -4.68
CA ALA A 9 1.71 10.87 -5.51
C ALA A 9 1.76 9.33 -5.52
N HIS A 10 2.74 8.72 -4.84
CA HIS A 10 2.85 7.27 -4.73
C HIS A 10 3.68 6.86 -3.52
N THR A 11 3.03 6.64 -2.38
CA THR A 11 3.68 6.19 -1.16
C THR A 11 3.22 4.79 -0.78
N HIS A 12 4.16 3.88 -0.56
CA HIS A 12 3.90 2.63 0.14
C HIS A 12 4.18 2.80 1.62
N THR A 13 3.24 2.38 2.47
CA THR A 13 3.49 2.25 3.91
C THR A 13 3.45 0.79 4.32
N ASN A 14 4.37 0.41 5.21
CA ASN A 14 4.40 -0.92 5.80
C ASN A 14 4.38 -0.78 7.32
N PRO A 15 3.21 -0.92 7.98
CA PRO A 15 3.12 -0.84 9.43
C PRO A 15 3.56 -2.12 10.15
N VAL A 16 3.88 -3.20 9.43
CA VAL A 16 4.28 -4.50 10.01
C VAL A 16 5.80 -4.62 10.09
N ARG A 17 6.49 -4.29 8.99
CA ARG A 17 7.95 -4.43 8.85
C ARG A 17 8.68 -3.11 8.64
N GLY A 18 7.96 -1.99 8.58
CA GLY A 18 8.52 -0.66 8.31
C GLY A 18 7.94 0.41 9.24
N LEU A 19 8.02 1.67 8.80
CA LEU A 19 7.63 2.83 9.61
C LEU A 19 6.11 2.98 9.79
N GLY A 20 5.33 2.50 8.82
CA GLY A 20 3.91 2.87 8.68
C GLY A 20 3.68 4.38 8.57
N VAL A 21 2.41 4.79 8.45
CA VAL A 21 2.03 6.21 8.45
C VAL A 21 2.36 6.90 9.76
N SER A 22 2.35 6.17 10.89
CA SER A 22 2.77 6.70 12.19
C SER A 22 4.19 7.24 12.19
N GLY A 23 5.10 6.56 11.48
CA GLY A 23 6.46 7.06 11.31
C GLY A 23 6.57 8.08 10.17
N ILE A 24 5.88 7.88 9.06
CA ILE A 24 6.06 8.70 7.84
C ILE A 24 5.43 10.10 8.01
N VAL A 25 4.18 10.20 8.48
CA VAL A 25 3.42 11.46 8.49
C VAL A 25 4.10 12.57 9.30
N PRO A 26 4.61 12.34 10.53
CA PRO A 26 5.27 13.40 11.28
C PRO A 26 6.54 13.91 10.60
N ARG A 27 7.28 13.02 9.91
CA ARG A 27 8.49 13.37 9.16
C ARG A 27 8.15 14.20 7.92
N PHE A 28 7.12 13.79 7.18
CA PHE A 28 6.68 14.50 5.97
C PHE A 28 6.12 15.89 6.27
N LYS A 29 5.34 16.03 7.35
CA LYS A 29 4.79 17.35 7.76
C LYS A 29 5.90 18.34 8.15
N ARG A 30 7.04 17.88 8.69
CA ARG A 30 8.19 18.76 9.02
C ARG A 30 8.82 19.43 7.79
N VAL A 31 8.68 18.83 6.61
CA VAL A 31 9.17 19.40 5.36
C VAL A 31 8.06 20.07 4.55
N ASN A 32 6.95 20.47 5.18
CA ASN A 32 5.76 21.05 4.53
C ASN A 32 5.04 20.09 3.57
N GLY A 33 5.11 18.79 3.84
CA GLY A 33 4.31 17.78 3.15
C GLY A 33 2.82 17.87 3.50
N TRP A 34 1.94 17.93 2.50
CA TRP A 34 0.51 18.20 2.69
C TRP A 34 -0.43 17.11 2.17
N PHE A 35 0.01 16.31 1.18
CA PHE A 35 -0.78 15.24 0.56
C PHE A 35 0.03 13.97 0.29
N MET A 36 -0.58 12.81 0.50
CA MET A 36 -0.04 11.51 0.06
C MET A 36 -1.10 10.65 -0.65
N ALA A 37 -0.70 9.96 -1.71
CA ALA A 37 -1.42 8.80 -2.23
C ALA A 37 -0.83 7.52 -1.63
N LEU A 38 -1.61 6.81 -0.81
CA LEU A 38 -1.18 5.57 -0.17
C LEU A 38 -1.58 4.37 -1.01
N ILE A 39 -0.60 3.58 -1.43
CA ILE A 39 -0.76 2.44 -2.33
C ILE A 39 -0.59 1.14 -1.54
N SER A 40 -1.51 0.19 -1.71
CA SER A 40 -1.39 -1.14 -1.10
C SER A 40 -0.10 -1.84 -1.50
N LEU A 41 0.49 -2.54 -0.55
CA LEU A 41 1.52 -3.54 -0.81
C LEU A 41 0.86 -4.91 -0.95
N ALA A 42 1.46 -5.78 -1.75
CA ALA A 42 1.05 -7.17 -1.86
C ALA A 42 1.36 -7.98 -0.58
N PRO A 43 0.69 -9.14 -0.37
CA PRO A 43 0.77 -9.94 0.87
C PRO A 43 2.18 -10.24 1.39
N TRP A 44 3.10 -10.58 0.49
CA TRP A 44 4.46 -10.96 0.84
C TRP A 44 5.29 -9.83 1.47
N HIS A 45 4.93 -8.57 1.23
CA HIS A 45 5.59 -7.45 1.92
C HIS A 45 5.25 -7.40 3.42
N TYR A 46 4.16 -8.07 3.82
CA TYR A 46 3.78 -8.29 5.21
C TYR A 46 4.20 -9.66 5.75
N GLY A 47 4.90 -10.47 4.95
CA GLY A 47 5.28 -11.83 5.31
C GLY A 47 4.15 -12.86 5.16
N LEU A 48 3.10 -12.55 4.39
CA LEU A 48 1.96 -13.43 4.15
C LEU A 48 2.09 -14.17 2.80
N SER A 49 1.46 -15.34 2.70
CA SER A 49 1.32 -16.07 1.44
C SER A 49 0.29 -15.40 0.52
N PRO A 50 0.37 -15.58 -0.81
CA PRO A 50 -0.53 -14.92 -1.75
C PRO A 50 -1.86 -15.68 -1.90
N THR A 51 -2.68 -15.64 -0.86
CA THR A 51 -4.06 -16.15 -0.91
C THR A 51 -5.03 -14.99 -1.12
N LEU A 52 -6.25 -15.27 -1.59
CA LEU A 52 -7.31 -14.26 -1.73
C LEU A 52 -7.53 -13.51 -0.42
N GLU A 53 -7.61 -14.25 0.69
CA GLU A 53 -7.76 -13.67 2.02
C GLU A 53 -6.62 -12.71 2.38
N HIS A 54 -5.37 -13.09 2.10
CA HIS A 54 -4.22 -12.25 2.41
C HIS A 54 -4.12 -11.02 1.51
N TYR A 55 -4.58 -11.08 0.25
CA TYR A 55 -4.75 -9.89 -0.58
C TYR A 55 -5.81 -8.94 -0.01
N ILE A 56 -6.96 -9.47 0.43
CA ILE A 56 -7.99 -8.67 1.11
C ILE A 56 -7.44 -8.06 2.41
N ASN A 57 -6.64 -8.81 3.18
CA ASN A 57 -5.98 -8.29 4.38
C ASN A 57 -4.99 -7.16 4.05
N SER A 58 -4.27 -7.28 2.94
CA SER A 58 -3.36 -6.23 2.44
C SER A 58 -4.10 -4.94 2.07
N ALA A 59 -5.26 -5.07 1.40
CA ALA A 59 -6.15 -3.95 1.12
C ALA A 59 -6.68 -3.30 2.42
N ARG A 60 -7.08 -4.11 3.41
CA ARG A 60 -7.51 -3.60 4.72
C ARG A 60 -6.40 -2.84 5.45
N ILE A 61 -5.13 -3.26 5.31
CA ILE A 61 -3.99 -2.55 5.91
C ILE A 61 -3.86 -1.15 5.33
N VAL A 62 -3.88 -0.98 4.00
CA VAL A 62 -3.76 0.37 3.40
C VAL A 62 -4.95 1.26 3.77
N VAL A 63 -6.17 0.71 3.89
CA VAL A 63 -7.35 1.46 4.34
C VAL A 63 -7.17 1.97 5.78
N LYS A 64 -6.67 1.13 6.69
CA LYS A 64 -6.38 1.50 8.08
C LYS A 64 -5.29 2.58 8.15
N GLU A 65 -4.21 2.42 7.40
CA GLU A 65 -3.12 3.39 7.31
C GLU A 65 -3.63 4.74 6.79
N CYS A 66 -4.46 4.73 5.76
CA CYS A 66 -5.12 5.92 5.25
C CYS A 66 -5.98 6.64 6.30
N LYS A 67 -6.82 5.89 7.03
CA LYS A 67 -7.64 6.45 8.12
C LYS A 67 -6.75 7.14 9.15
N LYS A 68 -5.69 6.46 9.59
CA LYS A 68 -4.72 6.99 10.55
C LYS A 68 -3.99 8.23 10.03
N ALA A 69 -3.59 8.26 8.77
CA ALA A 69 -2.96 9.45 8.17
C ALA A 69 -3.90 10.68 8.20
N ARG A 70 -5.20 10.49 7.93
CA ARG A 70 -6.21 11.55 8.02
C ARG A 70 -6.41 12.03 9.46
N GLU A 71 -6.46 11.11 10.42
CA GLU A 71 -6.54 11.44 11.87
C GLU A 71 -5.32 12.26 12.33
N MET A 72 -4.15 12.06 11.71
CA MET A 72 -2.94 12.85 11.94
C MET A 72 -2.91 14.20 11.19
N GLY A 73 -4.01 14.54 10.51
CA GLY A 73 -4.19 15.78 9.78
C GLY A 73 -3.39 15.87 8.48
N LEU A 74 -3.15 14.75 7.79
CA LEU A 74 -2.62 14.71 6.43
C LEU A 74 -3.77 14.42 5.44
N LYS A 75 -3.83 15.15 4.32
CA LYS A 75 -4.76 14.79 3.23
C LYS A 75 -4.23 13.55 2.52
N CYS A 76 -5.06 12.54 2.30
CA CYS A 76 -4.64 11.36 1.53
C CYS A 76 -5.74 10.70 0.71
N LYS A 77 -5.30 10.02 -0.35
CA LYS A 77 -6.09 9.05 -1.13
C LYS A 77 -5.53 7.65 -0.94
N CYS A 78 -6.41 6.66 -1.03
CA CYS A 78 -6.09 5.26 -0.78
C CYS A 78 -6.30 4.50 -2.07
N PHE A 79 -5.31 3.75 -2.48
CA PHE A 79 -5.35 2.88 -3.63
C PHE A 79 -5.14 1.47 -3.12
N ALA A 80 -6.25 0.75 -2.98
CA ALA A 80 -6.26 -0.66 -2.64
C ALA A 80 -6.47 -1.46 -3.92
N GLY A 81 -5.61 -2.44 -4.15
CA GLY A 81 -5.68 -3.30 -5.33
C GLY A 81 -4.42 -4.13 -5.48
N VAL A 82 -4.31 -4.75 -6.66
CA VAL A 82 -3.18 -5.59 -7.05
C VAL A 82 -2.21 -4.80 -7.91
N HIS A 83 -0.91 -5.04 -7.76
CA HIS A 83 0.07 -4.45 -8.64
C HIS A 83 0.24 -5.35 -9.89
N PRO A 84 0.43 -4.81 -11.11
CA PRO A 84 0.63 -5.65 -12.29
C PRO A 84 1.74 -6.70 -12.13
N ALA A 85 2.88 -6.30 -11.55
CA ALA A 85 4.01 -7.19 -11.26
C ALA A 85 3.72 -8.28 -10.20
N ASP A 86 2.55 -8.26 -9.56
CA ASP A 86 2.12 -9.39 -8.72
C ASP A 86 2.00 -10.66 -9.57
N ILE A 87 1.64 -10.55 -10.85
CA ILE A 87 1.52 -11.70 -11.75
C ILE A 87 2.86 -12.41 -11.98
N ASP A 88 3.92 -11.63 -12.22
CA ASP A 88 5.28 -12.15 -12.41
C ASP A 88 5.72 -12.89 -11.15
N LYS A 89 5.42 -12.32 -9.98
CA LYS A 89 5.81 -12.94 -8.71
C LYS A 89 5.01 -14.20 -8.40
N LEU A 90 3.71 -14.22 -8.69
CA LEU A 90 2.86 -15.39 -8.51
C LEU A 90 3.34 -16.57 -9.37
N THR A 91 3.74 -16.30 -10.61
CA THR A 91 4.23 -17.31 -11.54
C THR A 91 5.67 -17.73 -11.21
N ASP A 92 6.61 -16.79 -11.10
CA ASP A 92 8.04 -17.09 -10.96
C ASP A 92 8.47 -17.53 -9.56
N ARG A 93 7.78 -17.07 -8.51
CA ARG A 93 8.18 -17.33 -7.11
C ARG A 93 7.23 -18.24 -6.36
N TYR A 94 5.95 -18.22 -6.72
CA TYR A 94 4.93 -19.06 -6.08
C TYR A 94 4.51 -20.24 -6.97
N ASN A 95 5.05 -20.37 -8.18
CA ASN A 95 4.79 -21.46 -9.12
C ASN A 95 3.30 -21.66 -9.44
N LEU A 96 2.50 -20.58 -9.41
CA LEU A 96 1.14 -20.63 -9.91
C LEU A 96 1.17 -20.69 -11.44
N LYS A 97 0.25 -21.45 -12.03
CA LYS A 97 -0.04 -21.32 -13.45
C LYS A 97 -0.59 -19.93 -13.73
N LEU A 98 -0.29 -19.38 -14.91
CA LEU A 98 -0.71 -18.04 -15.29
C LEU A 98 -2.23 -17.85 -15.16
N GLU A 99 -3.02 -18.84 -15.55
CA GLU A 99 -4.48 -18.80 -15.46
C GLU A 99 -4.97 -18.75 -14.02
N ASP A 100 -4.30 -19.45 -13.10
CA ASP A 100 -4.66 -19.47 -11.68
C ASP A 100 -4.22 -18.17 -10.98
N ALA A 101 -3.09 -17.60 -11.38
CA ALA A 101 -2.66 -16.27 -10.95
C ALA A 101 -3.67 -15.20 -11.39
N TYR A 102 -4.11 -15.21 -12.65
CA TYR A 102 -5.16 -14.30 -13.14
C TYR A 102 -6.47 -14.47 -12.36
N LYS A 103 -6.97 -15.71 -12.19
CA LYS A 103 -8.20 -15.96 -11.42
C LYS A 103 -8.09 -15.48 -9.97
N LEU A 104 -6.91 -15.57 -9.37
CA LEU A 104 -6.68 -15.07 -8.03
C LEU A 104 -6.76 -13.54 -8.00
N LEU A 105 -6.03 -12.85 -8.88
CA LEU A 105 -5.98 -11.39 -8.92
C LEU A 105 -7.33 -10.77 -9.33
N ASP A 106 -8.06 -11.40 -10.25
CA ASP A 106 -9.40 -10.98 -10.69
C ASP A 106 -10.42 -11.02 -9.53
N LYS A 107 -10.31 -12.00 -8.63
CA LYS A 107 -11.15 -12.07 -7.41
C LYS A 107 -10.83 -11.00 -6.37
N VAL A 108 -9.68 -10.33 -6.47
CA VAL A 108 -9.27 -9.27 -5.55
C VAL A 108 -9.79 -7.90 -6.00
N LEU A 109 -9.95 -7.70 -7.31
CA LEU A 109 -10.43 -6.48 -7.94
C LEU A 109 -11.96 -6.36 -7.86
#